data_AF-A0A0G0BKZ6-F1
#
_entry.id   AF-A0A0G0BKZ6-F1
#
_cell.length_a   1.000
_cell.length_b   1.000
_cell.length_c   1.000
_cell.angle_alpha   90.00
_cell.angle_beta   90.00
_cell.angle_gamma   90.00
#
_symmetry.space_group_name_H-M   'P 1'
#
loop_
_entity.id
_entity.type
_entity.pdbx_description
1 polymer ?
#
loop_
_entity_poly.entity_id
_entity_poly.type
_entity_poly.pdbx_seq_one_letter_code
_entity_poly.pdbx_strand_id
1 'polypeptide(L)'
;MEKISPNQNPPSVYKIEDSSKGQMKISTFLIIVAVSVVFGVLVGFIPTLGKKSEKSTSASKSTGKAVGIVDKKTFKDSAEGVLKEGGIDGEGNFHIVRAGGDSQNVYLTSTTVDLSEYINKKVRVWGQTFTGEKAGWLMDVGLVETLK
;
A
#
# COMPACT_ATOMS: atom_id res chain seq x y z
N MET A 1 -41.34 36.32 49.41
CA MET A 1 -40.07 37.02 49.70
C MET A 1 -39.10 35.99 50.25
N GLU A 2 -38.23 35.45 49.42
CA GLU A 2 -37.04 34.70 49.86
C GLU A 2 -35.93 34.98 48.85
N LYS A 3 -34.76 35.30 49.37
CA LYS A 3 -33.70 36.06 48.69
C LYS A 3 -32.87 35.15 47.77
N ILE A 4 -32.61 35.61 46.55
CA ILE A 4 -31.63 35.00 45.65
C ILE A 4 -30.26 35.55 46.06
N SER A 5 -29.43 34.72 46.70
CA SER A 5 -28.05 35.07 47.03
C SER A 5 -27.16 34.98 45.79
N PRO A 6 -26.36 36.01 45.45
CA PRO A 6 -25.43 35.95 44.33
C PRO A 6 -24.21 35.08 44.66
N ASN A 7 -23.97 34.06 43.84
CA ASN A 7 -22.80 33.18 43.88
C ASN A 7 -21.52 33.99 43.63
N GLN A 8 -20.65 34.04 44.64
CA GLN A 8 -19.36 34.72 44.66
C GLN A 8 -18.23 33.72 44.40
N ASN A 9 -17.95 33.37 43.15
CA ASN A 9 -16.73 32.68 42.76
C ASN A 9 -15.94 33.58 41.79
N PRO A 10 -14.77 34.14 42.18
CA PRO A 10 -13.97 34.96 41.28
C PRO A 10 -13.36 34.10 40.15
N PRO A 11 -13.19 34.64 38.93
CA PRO A 11 -12.55 33.90 37.84
C PRO A 11 -11.08 33.58 38.19
N SER A 12 -10.72 32.32 38.06
CA SER A 12 -9.37 31.80 38.26
C SER A 12 -8.39 32.43 37.25
N VAL A 13 -7.57 33.36 37.75
CA VAL A 13 -6.46 33.97 37.01
C VAL A 13 -5.34 32.92 36.90
N TYR A 14 -5.15 32.35 35.71
CA TYR A 14 -4.01 31.47 35.44
C TYR A 14 -2.72 32.29 35.47
N LYS A 15 -1.90 32.07 36.51
CA LYS A 15 -0.57 32.63 36.64
C LYS A 15 0.37 31.85 35.71
N ILE A 16 0.70 32.43 34.56
CA ILE A 16 1.69 31.85 33.64
C ILE A 16 3.06 32.00 34.32
N GLU A 17 3.69 30.88 34.67
CA GLU A 17 5.08 30.85 35.09
C GLU A 17 5.97 31.28 33.93
N ASP A 18 6.63 32.42 34.08
CA ASP A 18 7.58 32.93 33.11
C ASP A 18 8.79 31.98 33.06
N SER A 19 8.82 31.15 32.02
CA SER A 19 9.91 30.22 31.74
C SER A 19 11.16 31.03 31.38
N SER A 20 11.96 31.31 32.41
CA SER A 20 13.33 31.80 32.33
C SER A 20 14.09 31.07 31.21
N LYS A 21 14.18 31.71 30.03
CA LYS A 21 15.01 31.25 28.91
C LYS A 21 16.45 31.46 29.31
N GLY A 22 17.03 30.45 29.97
CA GLY A 22 18.45 30.40 30.29
C GLY A 22 19.26 30.64 29.02
N GLN A 23 20.02 31.73 29.00
CA GLN A 23 20.93 32.05 27.91
C GLN A 23 22.01 30.96 27.87
N MET A 24 21.88 30.04 26.92
CA MET A 24 22.84 28.95 26.72
C MET A 24 24.20 29.56 26.43
N LYS A 25 25.21 29.21 27.24
CA LYS A 25 26.58 29.67 27.02
C LYS A 25 27.03 29.24 25.63
N ILE A 26 27.75 30.11 24.92
CA ILE A 26 28.24 29.84 23.56
C ILE A 26 29.05 28.54 23.48
N SER A 27 29.75 28.18 24.55
CA SER A 27 30.45 26.90 24.67
C SER A 27 29.50 25.70 24.63
N THR A 28 28.37 25.76 25.33
CA THR A 28 27.31 24.73 25.28
C THR A 28 26.69 24.64 23.89
N PHE A 29 26.49 25.78 23.21
CA PHE A 29 25.99 25.80 21.83
C PHE A 29 26.97 25.15 20.85
N LEU A 30 28.27 25.49 20.94
CA LEU A 30 29.31 24.90 20.09
C LEU A 30 29.47 23.40 20.32
N ILE A 31 29.32 22.93 21.56
CA ILE A 31 29.33 21.49 21.87
C ILE A 31 28.15 20.79 21.21
N ILE A 32 26.94 21.35 21.27
CA ILE A 32 25.76 20.77 20.62
C ILE A 32 25.92 20.71 19.10
N VAL A 33 26.46 21.77 18.50
CA VAL A 33 26.75 21.79 17.05
C VAL A 33 27.79 20.74 16.69
N ALA A 34 28.88 20.63 17.44
CA ALA A 34 29.92 19.62 17.22
C ALA A 34 29.36 18.19 17.33
N VAL A 35 28.53 17.91 18.34
CA VAL A 35 27.86 16.61 18.49
C VAL A 35 26.91 16.33 17.33
N SER A 36 26.18 17.34 16.85
CA SER A 36 25.25 17.22 15.71
C SER A 36 25.98 16.92 14.40
N VAL A 37 27.14 17.53 14.18
CA VAL A 37 27.99 17.24 13.00
C VAL A 37 28.51 15.81 13.05
N VAL A 38 28.98 15.32 14.20
CA VAL A 38 29.45 13.94 14.37
C VAL A 38 28.31 12.94 14.15
N PHE A 39 27.11 13.20 14.68
CA PHE A 39 25.93 12.37 14.43
C PHE A 39 25.51 12.38 12.96
N GLY A 40 25.56 13.54 12.30
CA GLY A 40 25.25 13.68 10.87
C GLY A 40 26.19 12.89 9.96
N VAL A 41 27.49 12.86 10.25
CA VAL A 41 28.46 12.06 9.49
C VAL A 41 28.26 10.56 9.70
N LEU A 42 27.96 10.13 10.93
CA LEU A 42 27.62 8.73 11.24
C LEU A 42 26.37 8.25 10.50
N VAL A 43 25.29 9.04 10.49
CA VAL A 43 24.05 8.66 9.80
C VAL A 43 24.17 8.79 8.27
N GLY A 44 24.92 9.76 7.78
CA GLY A 44 25.06 10.07 6.34
C GLY A 44 25.98 9.13 5.56
N PHE A 45 26.99 8.52 6.19
CA PHE A 45 27.97 7.66 5.51
C PHE A 45 27.75 6.15 5.68
N ILE A 46 26.74 5.71 6.43
CA ILE A 46 26.43 4.28 6.61
C ILE A 46 25.68 3.61 5.42
N PRO A 47 24.93 4.27 4.52
CA PRO A 47 24.19 3.53 3.50
C PRO A 47 25.00 3.20 2.23
N THR A 48 26.27 3.58 2.10
CA THR A 48 27.02 3.37 0.84
C THR A 48 27.89 2.12 0.79
N LEU A 49 28.12 1.42 1.91
CA LEU A 49 28.92 0.18 1.94
C LEU A 49 28.18 -1.06 2.47
N GLY A 50 26.90 -0.92 2.82
CA GLY A 50 26.04 -2.04 3.20
C GLY A 50 25.01 -2.32 2.13
N LYS A 51 25.29 -3.22 1.20
CA LYS A 51 24.24 -4.00 0.52
C LYS A 51 23.52 -4.86 1.57
N LYS A 52 22.70 -4.25 2.42
CA LYS A 52 21.54 -4.93 2.98
C LYS A 52 20.47 -4.81 1.91
N SER A 53 20.47 -5.83 1.06
CA SER A 53 19.24 -6.35 0.50
C SER A 53 18.22 -6.40 1.63
N GLU A 54 17.29 -5.45 1.65
CA GLU A 54 15.95 -5.75 2.12
C GLU A 54 15.48 -6.90 1.25
N LYS A 55 15.76 -8.12 1.71
CA LYS A 55 14.97 -9.27 1.34
C LYS A 55 13.64 -9.06 2.04
N SER A 56 12.83 -8.15 1.50
CA SER A 56 11.40 -8.42 1.46
C SER A 56 11.30 -9.82 0.88
N THR A 57 10.91 -10.78 1.70
CA THR A 57 10.46 -12.09 1.24
C THR A 57 9.14 -11.89 0.48
N SER A 58 9.20 -11.17 -0.62
CA SER A 58 8.45 -11.56 -1.80
C SER A 58 9.24 -12.73 -2.32
N ALA A 59 8.72 -13.94 -2.17
CA ALA A 59 9.16 -15.06 -2.95
C ALA A 59 9.01 -14.69 -4.44
N SER A 60 10.00 -14.01 -5.00
CA SER A 60 10.20 -13.89 -6.43
C SER A 60 10.69 -15.26 -6.87
N LYS A 61 9.75 -16.20 -6.93
CA LYS A 61 9.89 -17.41 -7.72
C LYS A 61 9.68 -16.95 -9.16
N SER A 62 10.73 -16.37 -9.74
CA SER A 62 10.75 -15.96 -11.14
C SER A 62 10.60 -17.22 -12.00
N THR A 63 9.35 -17.56 -12.33
CA THR A 63 9.04 -18.65 -13.26
C THR A 63 8.05 -18.19 -14.32
N GLY A 64 7.99 -16.88 -14.59
CA GLY A 64 7.01 -16.28 -15.48
C GLY A 64 7.45 -14.95 -16.09
N LYS A 65 7.12 -14.73 -17.36
CA LYS A 65 7.17 -13.40 -17.99
C LYS A 65 5.99 -12.60 -17.42
N ALA A 66 6.27 -11.53 -16.68
CA ALA A 66 5.27 -10.61 -16.16
C ALA A 66 5.09 -9.44 -17.13
N VAL A 67 3.84 -9.09 -17.47
CA VAL A 67 3.51 -8.02 -18.42
C VAL A 67 2.36 -7.19 -17.86
N GLY A 68 2.54 -5.87 -17.78
CA GLY A 68 1.54 -4.92 -17.28
C GLY A 68 2.09 -3.89 -16.31
N ILE A 69 1.20 -3.14 -15.67
CA ILE A 69 1.55 -2.07 -14.73
C ILE A 69 1.74 -2.67 -13.33
N VAL A 70 2.96 -2.53 -12.80
CA VAL A 70 3.35 -3.02 -11.46
C VAL A 70 2.94 -2.02 -10.38
N ASP A 71 1.70 -1.50 -10.45
CA ASP A 71 1.15 -0.69 -9.36
C ASP A 71 0.38 -1.59 -8.39
N LYS A 72 1.15 -2.27 -7.54
CA LYS A 72 0.63 -3.16 -6.49
C LYS A 72 -0.19 -2.41 -5.42
N LYS A 73 -0.23 -1.08 -5.44
CA LYS A 73 -1.08 -0.29 -4.53
C LYS A 73 -2.51 -0.21 -5.04
N THR A 74 -2.70 -0.18 -6.35
CA THR A 74 -4.00 -0.11 -7.02
C THR A 74 -4.54 -1.53 -7.30
N PHE A 75 -3.68 -2.43 -7.79
CA PHE A 75 -4.03 -3.82 -8.09
C PHE A 75 -3.70 -4.74 -6.90
N LYS A 76 -4.59 -4.75 -5.89
CA LYS A 76 -4.39 -5.50 -4.64
C LYS A 76 -4.83 -6.95 -4.73
N ASP A 77 -5.77 -7.25 -5.61
CA ASP A 77 -6.36 -8.58 -5.74
C ASP A 77 -5.54 -9.41 -6.73
N SER A 78 -5.49 -10.72 -6.51
CA SER A 78 -4.87 -11.64 -7.44
C SER A 78 -5.65 -12.92 -7.58
N ALA A 79 -5.68 -13.47 -8.80
CA ALA A 79 -6.28 -14.75 -9.10
C ALA A 79 -5.32 -15.61 -9.92
N GLU A 80 -5.32 -16.91 -9.68
CA GLU A 80 -4.50 -17.90 -10.40
C GLU A 80 -5.40 -18.97 -11.00
N GLY A 81 -5.10 -19.39 -12.22
CA GLY A 81 -5.73 -20.54 -12.87
C GLY A 81 -5.44 -20.58 -14.36
N VAL A 82 -6.29 -21.26 -15.11
CA VAL A 82 -6.18 -21.32 -16.57
C VAL A 82 -7.02 -20.20 -17.17
N LEU A 83 -6.38 -19.33 -17.94
CA LEU A 83 -7.09 -18.26 -18.64
C LEU A 83 -7.87 -18.85 -19.82
N LYS A 84 -9.12 -18.45 -19.94
CA LYS A 84 -10.02 -18.81 -21.03
C LYS A 84 -10.68 -17.56 -21.57
N GLU A 85 -11.06 -17.62 -22.83
CA GLU A 85 -11.84 -16.59 -23.48
C GLU A 85 -13.32 -16.75 -23.09
N GLY A 86 -14.02 -15.62 -22.94
CA GLY A 86 -15.45 -15.58 -22.65
C GLY A 86 -15.77 -14.86 -21.34
N GLY A 87 -16.85 -14.08 -21.37
CA GLY A 87 -17.48 -13.46 -20.21
C GLY A 87 -18.71 -14.22 -19.73
N ILE A 88 -19.45 -13.63 -18.80
CA ILE A 88 -20.76 -14.11 -18.34
C ILE A 88 -21.81 -13.03 -18.58
N ASP A 89 -22.86 -13.35 -19.33
CA ASP A 89 -24.01 -12.46 -19.56
C ASP A 89 -23.65 -11.03 -20.01
N GLY A 90 -22.55 -10.88 -20.77
CA GLY A 90 -22.05 -9.58 -21.24
C GLY A 90 -21.04 -8.89 -20.32
N GLU A 91 -20.67 -9.51 -19.19
CA GLU A 91 -19.65 -9.04 -18.26
C GLU A 91 -18.31 -9.78 -18.42
N GLY A 92 -17.24 -9.00 -18.55
CA GLY A 92 -15.89 -9.52 -18.77
C GLY A 92 -15.69 -10.07 -20.19
N ASN A 93 -14.43 -10.13 -20.62
CA ASN A 93 -14.05 -10.68 -21.93
C ASN A 93 -13.31 -12.01 -21.81
N PHE A 94 -12.73 -12.25 -20.63
CA PHE A 94 -11.96 -13.45 -20.32
C PHE A 94 -12.39 -13.98 -18.95
N HIS A 95 -12.04 -15.22 -18.64
CA HIS A 95 -12.21 -15.76 -17.30
C HIS A 95 -11.07 -16.68 -16.90
N ILE A 96 -10.83 -16.80 -15.59
CA ILE A 96 -9.93 -17.79 -15.01
C ILE A 96 -10.74 -18.97 -14.51
N VAL A 97 -10.43 -20.14 -15.06
CA VAL A 97 -10.94 -21.42 -14.57
C VAL A 97 -10.07 -21.90 -13.41
N ARG A 98 -10.72 -22.13 -12.27
CA ARG A 98 -10.11 -22.69 -11.05
C ARG A 98 -10.59 -24.11 -10.81
N ALA A 99 -9.84 -24.88 -10.04
CA ALA A 99 -10.17 -26.29 -9.75
C ALA A 99 -11.49 -26.48 -8.97
N GLY A 100 -12.13 -25.40 -8.51
CA GLY A 100 -13.39 -25.40 -7.75
C GLY A 100 -14.68 -25.39 -8.59
N GLY A 101 -14.59 -25.46 -9.93
CA GLY A 101 -15.75 -25.44 -10.83
C GLY A 101 -16.23 -24.04 -11.22
N ASP A 102 -17.29 -23.98 -12.03
CA ASP A 102 -17.73 -22.75 -12.71
C ASP A 102 -18.18 -21.62 -11.78
N SER A 103 -18.68 -21.96 -10.58
CA SER A 103 -19.07 -20.98 -9.56
C SER A 103 -17.89 -20.23 -8.96
N GLN A 104 -16.67 -20.72 -9.16
CA GLN A 104 -15.44 -20.07 -8.73
C GLN A 104 -14.68 -19.46 -9.90
N ASN A 105 -15.27 -19.30 -11.08
CA ASN A 105 -14.59 -18.62 -12.17
C ASN A 105 -14.46 -17.12 -11.86
N VAL A 106 -13.31 -16.54 -12.23
CA VAL A 106 -13.07 -15.10 -12.10
C VAL A 106 -13.17 -14.49 -13.47
N TYR A 107 -14.15 -13.61 -13.68
CA TYR A 107 -14.33 -12.90 -14.94
C TYR A 107 -13.44 -11.66 -14.96
N LEU A 108 -12.85 -11.40 -16.12
CA LEU A 108 -11.77 -10.44 -16.28
C LEU A 108 -12.10 -9.44 -17.38
N THR A 109 -11.77 -8.18 -17.10
CA THR A 109 -11.72 -7.11 -18.10
C THR A 109 -10.26 -6.76 -18.37
N SER A 110 -9.93 -6.62 -19.65
CA SER A 110 -8.57 -6.37 -20.15
C SER A 110 -8.38 -4.88 -20.43
N THR A 111 -8.12 -4.08 -19.41
CA THR A 111 -7.96 -2.62 -19.60
C THR A 111 -6.54 -2.23 -20.00
N THR A 112 -5.52 -2.91 -19.46
CA THR A 112 -4.12 -2.50 -19.61
C THR A 112 -3.25 -3.51 -20.36
N VAL A 113 -3.60 -4.80 -20.32
CA VAL A 113 -2.77 -5.89 -20.82
C VAL A 113 -3.57 -6.76 -21.76
N ASP A 114 -3.02 -7.06 -22.93
CA ASP A 114 -3.65 -8.00 -23.86
C ASP A 114 -3.61 -9.43 -23.28
N LEU A 115 -4.77 -9.90 -22.83
CA LEU A 115 -4.95 -11.24 -22.26
C LEU A 115 -5.06 -12.34 -23.34
N SER A 116 -5.25 -11.98 -24.61
CA SER A 116 -5.44 -12.94 -25.70
C SER A 116 -4.20 -13.84 -25.92
N GLU A 117 -2.99 -13.29 -25.73
CA GLU A 117 -1.73 -14.02 -25.85
C GLU A 117 -1.55 -15.13 -24.80
N TYR A 118 -2.39 -15.11 -23.77
CA TYR A 118 -2.31 -15.98 -22.60
C TYR A 118 -3.48 -16.97 -22.50
N ILE A 119 -4.38 -17.01 -23.50
CA ILE A 119 -5.48 -17.97 -23.53
C ILE A 119 -4.92 -19.40 -23.47
N ASN A 120 -5.58 -20.26 -22.68
CA ASN A 120 -5.19 -21.64 -22.37
C ASN A 120 -3.88 -21.78 -21.58
N LYS A 121 -3.26 -20.68 -21.13
CA LYS A 121 -2.06 -20.74 -20.28
C LYS A 121 -2.46 -20.65 -18.81
N LYS A 122 -1.65 -21.28 -17.97
CA LYS A 122 -1.74 -21.07 -16.54
C LYS A 122 -1.12 -19.71 -16.23
N VAL A 123 -1.92 -18.82 -15.66
CA VAL A 123 -1.49 -17.46 -15.35
C VAL A 123 -1.93 -17.06 -13.95
N ARG A 124 -1.22 -16.08 -13.42
CA ARG A 124 -1.63 -15.28 -12.28
C ARG A 124 -1.89 -13.87 -12.75
N VAL A 125 -3.10 -13.38 -12.50
CA VAL A 125 -3.50 -12.01 -12.82
C VAL A 125 -3.55 -11.21 -11.52
N TRP A 126 -3.23 -9.93 -11.65
CA TRP A 126 -3.35 -8.94 -10.59
C TRP A 126 -4.25 -7.81 -11.07
N GLY A 127 -5.18 -7.43 -10.20
CA GLY A 127 -6.26 -6.54 -10.59
C GLY A 127 -6.96 -5.88 -9.42
N GLN A 128 -8.03 -5.18 -9.76
CA GLN A 128 -9.01 -4.67 -8.80
C GLN A 128 -10.32 -5.41 -9.01
N THR A 129 -10.84 -6.03 -7.96
CA THR A 129 -12.13 -6.71 -8.00
C THR A 129 -13.26 -5.70 -7.95
N PHE A 130 -14.29 -5.95 -8.74
CA PHE A 130 -15.54 -5.19 -8.79
C PHE A 130 -16.72 -6.14 -8.55
N THR A 131 -17.80 -5.57 -8.05
CA THR A 131 -19.08 -6.26 -7.99
C THR A 131 -19.70 -6.25 -9.38
N GLY A 132 -19.82 -7.42 -10.01
CA GLY A 132 -20.60 -7.60 -11.24
C GLY A 132 -22.10 -7.73 -10.93
N GLU A 133 -22.95 -7.42 -11.89
CA GLU A 133 -24.39 -7.70 -11.80
C GLU A 133 -24.68 -9.20 -11.98
N LYS A 134 -23.84 -9.89 -12.75
CA LYS A 134 -23.97 -11.32 -13.10
C LYS A 134 -22.77 -12.13 -12.67
N ALA A 135 -21.57 -11.59 -12.86
CA ALA A 135 -20.34 -12.20 -12.41
C ALA A 135 -20.23 -12.14 -10.88
N GLY A 136 -20.19 -13.31 -10.23
CA GLY A 136 -19.90 -13.40 -8.80
C GLY A 136 -18.52 -12.87 -8.42
N TRP A 137 -17.58 -12.86 -9.38
CA TRP A 137 -16.28 -12.23 -9.26
C TRP A 137 -15.87 -11.63 -10.59
N LEU A 138 -15.93 -10.30 -10.69
CA LEU A 138 -15.43 -9.53 -11.83
C LEU A 138 -14.16 -8.77 -11.41
N MET A 139 -13.15 -8.71 -12.28
CA MET A 139 -11.89 -8.07 -11.96
C MET A 139 -11.28 -7.37 -13.16
N ASP A 140 -10.82 -6.14 -12.98
CA ASP A 140 -10.04 -5.42 -13.99
C ASP A 140 -8.55 -5.74 -13.84
N VAL A 141 -7.91 -6.16 -14.92
CA VAL A 141 -6.54 -6.67 -14.89
C VAL A 141 -5.54 -5.60 -15.32
N GLY A 142 -4.61 -5.30 -14.42
CA GLY A 142 -3.48 -4.40 -14.66
C GLY A 142 -2.16 -5.12 -14.96
N LEU A 143 -2.02 -6.36 -14.50
CA LEU A 143 -0.78 -7.14 -14.63
C LEU A 143 -1.09 -8.64 -14.77
N VAL A 144 -0.42 -9.30 -15.71
CA VAL A 144 -0.47 -10.76 -15.88
C VAL A 144 0.92 -11.36 -15.75
N GLU A 145 1.00 -12.49 -15.06
CA GLU A 145 2.21 -13.28 -14.85
C GLU A 145 1.93 -14.69 -15.37
N THR A 146 2.72 -15.18 -16.34
CA THR A 146 2.58 -16.57 -16.78
C THR A 146 3.21 -17.52 -15.77
N LEU A 147 2.52 -18.60 -15.41
CA LEU A 147 3.08 -19.65 -14.57
C LEU A 147 3.55 -20.79 -15.48
N LYS A 148 4.86 -21.08 -15.46
CA LYS A 148 5.42 -22.26 -16.14
C LYS A 148 5.09 -23.56 -15.41
#